data_AF-A0A6A8AKS3-F1
#
_entry.id   AF-A0A6A8AKS3-F1
#
_cell.length_a   1.000
_cell.length_b   1.000
_cell.length_c   1.000
_cell.angle_alpha   90.00
_cell.angle_beta   90.00
_cell.angle_gamma   90.00
#
_symmetry.space_group_name_H-M   'P 1'
#
loop_
_entity.id
_entity.type
_entity.pdbx_description
1 polymer ?
#
loop_
_entity_poly.entity_id
_entity_poly.type
_entity_poly.pdbx_seq_one_letter_code
_entity_poly.pdbx_strand_id
1 'polypeptide(L)'
;MKSKTLLICLVLVSVLIVGIIVAVISDSSLLKKEEQEIKVSGVIASEDELLGKYEKSDLPFTKYLFDDTIVYWHQRMVDDAIVEKDYIRYEFDKNTEELIEKEFEWRSDIPEHLPPIITKEEAESMVEGKIMYTNLWYISPKSHRFPITPTPKNPCWAVSIADDKGYNIDVIIIDAVEGKILGHGVPIP
;
A
#
# COMPACT_ATOMS: atom_id res chain seq x y z
N MET A 1 51.70 -18.22 36.44
CA MET A 1 51.14 -17.33 35.39
C MET A 1 49.62 -17.30 35.54
N LYS A 2 49.07 -16.12 35.82
CA LYS A 2 47.65 -15.92 36.14
C LYS A 2 46.82 -15.92 34.84
N SER A 3 45.93 -16.90 34.68
CA SER A 3 44.95 -16.92 33.60
C SER A 3 43.77 -16.02 34.00
N LYS A 4 43.47 -15.02 33.15
CA LYS A 4 42.37 -14.06 33.37
C LYS A 4 41.12 -14.60 32.69
N THR A 5 40.10 -14.86 33.48
CA THR A 5 38.73 -15.16 33.03
C THR A 5 38.12 -13.88 32.44
N LEU A 6 37.78 -13.91 31.15
CA LEU A 6 37.08 -12.81 30.48
C LEU A 6 35.57 -13.04 30.61
N LEU A 7 34.92 -12.25 31.45
CA LEU A 7 33.47 -12.23 31.61
C LEU A 7 32.91 -11.30 30.52
N ILE A 8 32.25 -11.86 29.50
CA ILE A 8 31.58 -11.07 28.46
C ILE A 8 30.23 -10.62 29.03
N CYS A 9 30.14 -9.35 29.44
CA CYS A 9 28.88 -8.71 29.80
C CYS A 9 28.02 -8.54 28.54
N LEU A 10 26.91 -9.28 28.50
CA LEU A 10 25.83 -9.11 27.54
C LEU A 10 25.07 -7.82 27.89
N VAL A 11 25.32 -6.72 27.18
CA VAL A 11 24.54 -5.49 27.29
C VAL A 11 23.34 -5.61 26.35
N LEU A 12 22.17 -5.91 26.93
CA LEU A 12 20.88 -5.81 26.24
C LEU A 12 20.59 -4.33 25.98
N VAL A 13 20.76 -3.90 24.72
CA VAL A 13 20.29 -2.58 24.27
C VAL A 13 18.83 -2.76 23.82
N SER A 14 17.89 -2.55 24.74
CA SER A 14 16.48 -2.37 24.38
C SER A 14 16.30 -0.97 23.81
N VAL A 15 16.25 -0.85 22.49
CA VAL A 15 15.89 0.39 21.80
C VAL A 15 14.38 0.59 21.97
N LEU A 16 14.02 1.45 22.94
CA LEU A 16 12.66 1.95 23.11
C LEU A 16 12.41 3.00 22.02
N ILE A 17 11.75 2.63 20.93
CA ILE A 17 11.29 3.59 19.91
C ILE A 17 10.07 4.32 20.50
N VAL A 18 10.31 5.45 21.15
CA VAL A 18 9.26 6.38 21.55
C VAL A 18 8.91 7.23 20.33
N GLY A 19 7.84 6.84 19.63
CA GLY A 19 7.25 7.66 18.57
C GLY A 19 6.65 8.93 19.18
N ILE A 20 7.18 10.09 18.77
CA ILE A 20 6.70 11.42 19.19
C ILE A 20 5.35 11.68 18.52
N ILE A 21 4.30 11.87 19.32
CA ILE A 21 2.99 12.34 18.87
C ILE A 21 3.04 13.86 18.75
N VAL A 22 2.91 14.40 17.54
CA VAL A 22 2.65 15.81 17.31
C VAL A 22 1.13 16.01 17.26
N ALA A 23 0.56 16.62 18.29
CA ALA A 23 -0.84 17.03 18.29
C ALA A 23 -0.97 18.39 17.61
N VAL A 24 -1.65 18.43 16.45
CA VAL A 24 -2.14 19.68 15.85
C VAL A 24 -3.51 19.95 16.46
N ILE A 25 -3.62 20.98 17.29
CA ILE A 25 -4.90 21.49 17.80
C ILE A 25 -5.41 22.49 16.77
N SER A 26 -6.55 22.20 16.14
CA SER A 26 -7.40 23.21 15.50
C SER A 26 -8.83 22.99 15.96
N ASP A 27 -9.39 24.05 16.52
CA ASP A 27 -10.68 24.08 17.21
C ASP A 27 -11.84 24.32 16.23
N SER A 28 -13.04 23.97 16.68
CA SER A 28 -14.40 24.22 16.12
C SER A 28 -15.06 23.21 15.14
N SER A 29 -15.90 22.37 15.75
CA SER A 29 -17.30 22.06 15.40
C SER A 29 -17.67 21.47 14.01
N LEU A 30 -17.77 20.14 13.92
CA LEU A 30 -18.95 19.34 13.47
C LEU A 30 -18.54 17.91 13.04
N LEU A 31 -19.07 16.91 13.79
CA LEU A 31 -19.45 15.55 13.37
C LEU A 31 -18.66 14.85 12.23
N LYS A 32 -17.65 14.10 12.61
CA LYS A 32 -17.57 12.62 12.52
C LYS A 32 -16.48 12.22 13.51
N LYS A 33 -16.74 11.18 14.31
CA LYS A 33 -15.67 10.53 15.07
C LYS A 33 -14.79 9.92 13.98
N GLU A 34 -13.70 10.59 13.61
CA GLU A 34 -12.68 9.98 12.78
C GLU A 34 -12.16 8.82 13.62
N GLU A 35 -12.56 7.60 13.27
CA GLU A 35 -11.92 6.40 13.79
C GLU A 35 -10.44 6.55 13.49
N GLN A 36 -9.66 6.70 14.56
CA GLN A 36 -8.26 7.00 14.43
C GLN A 36 -7.57 5.71 14.00
N GLU A 37 -7.41 5.54 12.70
CA GLU A 37 -6.64 4.44 12.11
C GLU A 37 -5.18 4.58 12.56
N ILE A 38 -4.72 3.60 13.35
CA ILE A 38 -3.30 3.51 13.71
C ILE A 38 -2.72 2.37 12.89
N LYS A 39 -1.93 2.71 11.86
CA LYS A 39 -1.04 1.75 11.20
C LYS A 39 0.05 1.35 12.18
N VAL A 40 0.06 0.09 12.59
CA VAL A 40 0.93 -0.38 13.67
C VAL A 40 2.24 -0.94 13.14
N SER A 41 2.18 -1.86 12.18
CA SER A 41 3.37 -2.60 11.74
C SER A 41 3.13 -3.42 10.47
N GLY A 42 4.23 -3.79 9.81
CA GLY A 42 4.26 -4.94 8.91
C GLY A 42 4.35 -6.23 9.72
N VAL A 43 3.59 -7.26 9.36
CA VAL A 43 3.56 -8.56 10.04
C VAL A 43 3.53 -9.68 9.01
N ILE A 44 4.07 -10.86 9.37
CA ILE A 44 3.92 -12.09 8.61
C ILE A 44 3.02 -13.04 9.43
N ALA A 45 2.20 -13.84 8.75
CA ALA A 45 1.20 -14.68 9.41
C ALA A 45 1.81 -15.69 10.41
N SER A 46 3.00 -16.21 10.13
CA SER A 46 3.71 -17.14 11.03
C SER A 46 4.19 -16.48 12.33
N GLU A 47 4.26 -15.15 12.39
CA GLU A 47 4.75 -14.37 13.53
C GLU A 47 3.63 -13.66 14.33
N ASP A 48 2.41 -13.58 13.78
CA ASP A 48 1.25 -12.98 14.43
C ASP A 48 0.23 -14.09 14.78
N GLU A 49 0.01 -14.32 16.07
CA GLU A 49 -0.84 -15.43 16.56
C GLU A 49 -2.28 -15.34 16.05
N LEU A 50 -2.83 -14.13 15.91
CA LEU A 50 -4.20 -13.93 15.46
C LEU A 50 -4.33 -14.23 13.96
N LEU A 51 -3.49 -13.60 13.15
CA LEU A 51 -3.49 -13.82 11.69
C LEU A 51 -3.07 -15.26 11.34
N GLY A 52 -2.08 -15.80 12.05
CA GLY A 52 -1.52 -17.14 11.84
C GLY A 52 -2.50 -18.29 12.06
N LYS A 53 -3.66 -18.05 12.69
CA LYS A 53 -4.75 -19.03 12.74
C LYS A 53 -5.38 -19.27 11.36
N TYR A 54 -5.40 -18.25 10.49
CA TYR A 54 -6.17 -18.24 9.23
C TYR A 54 -5.31 -18.13 7.98
N GLU A 55 -4.13 -17.50 8.07
CA GLU A 55 -3.20 -17.31 6.97
C GLU A 55 -1.92 -18.13 7.20
N LYS A 56 -1.39 -18.73 6.13
CA LYS A 56 -0.21 -19.62 6.18
C LYS A 56 0.89 -19.21 5.20
N SER A 57 0.63 -18.25 4.34
CA SER A 57 1.65 -17.69 3.45
C SER A 57 2.63 -16.81 4.23
N ASP A 58 3.82 -16.67 3.65
CA ASP A 58 4.85 -15.74 4.14
C ASP A 58 4.66 -14.32 3.57
N LEU A 59 3.44 -13.98 3.13
CA LEU A 59 3.13 -12.66 2.59
C LEU A 59 3.19 -11.61 3.71
N PRO A 60 3.74 -10.41 3.43
CA PRO A 60 3.72 -9.32 4.38
C PRO A 60 2.35 -8.64 4.41
N PHE A 61 1.76 -8.52 5.59
CA PHE A 61 0.52 -7.78 5.83
C PHE A 61 0.81 -6.48 6.56
N THR A 62 0.02 -5.45 6.27
CA THR A 62 -0.07 -4.27 7.13
C THR A 62 -1.17 -4.48 8.15
N LYS A 63 -0.86 -4.31 9.43
CA LYS A 63 -1.81 -4.37 10.54
C LYS A 63 -2.30 -2.96 10.90
N TYR A 64 -3.61 -2.80 10.91
CA TYR A 64 -4.32 -1.59 11.30
C TYR A 64 -5.14 -1.87 12.55
N LEU A 65 -5.07 -0.97 13.52
CA LEU A 65 -5.93 -0.99 14.70
C LEU A 65 -6.93 0.14 14.61
N PHE A 66 -8.21 -0.22 14.71
CA PHE A 66 -9.32 0.70 14.85
C PHE A 66 -9.87 0.63 16.29
N ASP A 67 -10.90 1.41 16.58
CA ASP A 67 -11.52 1.45 17.90
C ASP A 67 -12.01 0.05 18.32
N ASP A 68 -12.70 -0.65 17.42
CA ASP A 68 -13.40 -1.92 17.62
C ASP A 68 -12.89 -3.08 16.76
N THR A 69 -12.09 -2.82 15.71
CA THR A 69 -11.58 -3.87 14.83
C THR A 69 -10.05 -3.88 14.67
N ILE A 70 -9.55 -5.03 14.25
CA ILE A 70 -8.17 -5.25 13.81
C ILE A 70 -8.24 -5.67 12.34
N VAL A 71 -7.57 -4.93 11.46
CA VAL A 71 -7.53 -5.25 10.03
C VAL A 71 -6.12 -5.60 9.61
N TYR A 72 -5.99 -6.72 8.90
CA TYR A 72 -4.76 -7.11 8.22
C TYR A 72 -4.99 -6.99 6.72
N TRP A 73 -4.15 -6.22 6.03
CA TRP A 73 -4.26 -5.99 4.60
C TRP A 73 -2.95 -6.31 3.89
N HIS A 74 -3.02 -7.13 2.85
CA HIS A 74 -1.93 -7.35 1.91
C HIS A 74 -2.36 -6.88 0.52
N GLN A 75 -1.65 -5.90 -0.02
CA GLN A 75 -1.80 -5.46 -1.42
C GLN A 75 -0.82 -6.27 -2.28
N ARG A 76 -1.30 -6.95 -3.32
CA ARG A 76 -0.42 -7.64 -4.25
C ARG A 76 0.39 -6.61 -5.05
N MET A 77 1.68 -6.89 -5.16
CA MET A 77 2.64 -6.16 -5.98
C MET A 77 3.32 -7.14 -6.95
N VAL A 78 3.69 -6.66 -8.15
CA VAL A 78 4.62 -7.35 -9.05
C VAL A 78 5.81 -6.43 -9.24
N ASP A 79 6.93 -6.79 -8.61
CA ASP A 79 8.06 -5.87 -8.39
C ASP A 79 7.53 -4.56 -7.78
N ASP A 80 7.61 -3.43 -8.49
CA ASP A 80 7.12 -2.12 -8.05
C ASP A 80 5.69 -1.77 -8.53
N ALA A 81 5.04 -2.64 -9.31
CA ALA A 81 3.69 -2.40 -9.82
C ALA A 81 2.60 -2.84 -8.86
N ILE A 82 1.66 -1.94 -8.58
CA ILE A 82 0.48 -2.24 -7.78
C ILE A 82 -0.51 -3.02 -8.65
N VAL A 83 -0.93 -4.18 -8.19
CA VAL A 83 -1.96 -4.96 -8.87
C VAL A 83 -3.32 -4.51 -8.35
N GLU A 84 -3.98 -3.62 -9.08
CA GLU A 84 -5.21 -2.99 -8.62
C GLU A 84 -6.27 -4.04 -8.28
N LYS A 85 -6.90 -3.89 -7.10
CA LYS A 85 -7.91 -4.80 -6.54
C LYS A 85 -7.45 -6.24 -6.28
N ASP A 86 -6.17 -6.57 -6.45
CA ASP A 86 -5.63 -7.84 -5.97
C ASP A 86 -5.12 -7.67 -4.53
N TYR A 87 -5.84 -8.22 -3.56
CA TYR A 87 -5.50 -8.08 -2.16
C TYR A 87 -6.04 -9.24 -1.31
N ILE A 88 -5.51 -9.32 -0.10
CA ILE A 88 -6.02 -10.18 0.97
C ILE A 88 -6.33 -9.28 2.16
N ARG A 89 -7.57 -9.35 2.65
CA ARG A 89 -8.01 -8.61 3.85
C ARG A 89 -8.59 -9.58 4.87
N TYR A 90 -8.16 -9.43 6.12
CA TYR A 90 -8.79 -10.05 7.27
C TYR A 90 -9.23 -8.96 8.24
N GLU A 91 -10.45 -9.06 8.74
CA GLU A 91 -10.98 -8.17 9.76
C GLU A 91 -11.44 -8.98 10.97
N PHE A 92 -11.02 -8.55 12.15
CA PHE A 92 -11.32 -9.20 13.42
C PHE A 92 -11.98 -8.22 14.37
N ASP A 93 -12.90 -8.72 15.20
CA ASP A 93 -13.36 -7.98 16.37
C ASP A 93 -12.20 -7.88 17.37
N LYS A 94 -11.90 -6.66 17.81
CA LYS A 94 -10.73 -6.39 18.66
C LYS A 94 -10.87 -6.93 20.08
N ASN A 95 -12.09 -7.10 20.58
CA ASN A 95 -12.34 -7.53 21.96
C ASN A 95 -12.40 -9.05 22.09
N THR A 96 -12.94 -9.72 21.08
CA THR A 96 -13.16 -11.18 21.06
C THR A 96 -12.12 -11.92 20.22
N GLU A 97 -11.39 -11.20 19.36
CA GLU A 97 -10.48 -11.76 18.35
C GLU A 97 -11.16 -12.71 17.35
N GLU A 98 -12.50 -12.68 17.27
CA GLU A 98 -13.25 -13.45 16.30
C GLU A 98 -13.12 -12.82 14.91
N LEU A 99 -12.98 -13.67 13.89
CA LEU A 99 -12.93 -13.23 12.50
C LEU A 99 -14.31 -12.71 12.07
N ILE A 100 -14.38 -11.43 11.73
CA ILE A 100 -15.58 -10.79 11.20
C ILE A 100 -15.68 -11.09 9.70
N GLU A 101 -14.61 -10.81 8.97
CA GLU A 101 -14.61 -10.87 7.51
C GLU A 101 -13.25 -11.30 6.95
N LYS A 102 -13.30 -12.05 5.84
CA LYS A 102 -12.16 -12.31 4.97
C LYS A 102 -12.54 -11.98 3.54
N GLU A 103 -11.77 -11.08 2.93
CA GLU A 103 -11.84 -10.80 1.50
C GLU A 103 -10.57 -11.25 0.80
N PHE A 104 -10.74 -11.83 -0.39
CA PHE A 104 -9.64 -12.32 -1.21
C PHE A 104 -9.96 -12.09 -2.69
N GLU A 105 -9.18 -11.23 -3.34
CA GLU A 105 -9.22 -11.06 -4.78
C GLU A 105 -7.80 -11.27 -5.33
N TRP A 106 -7.64 -12.26 -6.22
CA TRP A 106 -6.34 -12.63 -6.75
C TRP A 106 -6.47 -13.10 -8.20
N ARG A 107 -5.93 -12.30 -9.12
CA ARG A 107 -6.00 -12.55 -10.55
C ARG A 107 -4.93 -13.53 -11.01
N SER A 108 -5.30 -14.47 -11.86
CA SER A 108 -4.37 -15.47 -12.41
C SER A 108 -3.64 -15.00 -13.68
N ASP A 109 -4.08 -13.90 -14.30
CA ASP A 109 -3.53 -13.35 -15.55
C ASP A 109 -2.37 -12.36 -15.33
N ILE A 110 -1.96 -12.18 -14.07
CA ILE A 110 -0.88 -11.28 -13.68
C ILE A 110 0.45 -12.04 -13.61
N PRO A 111 1.51 -11.57 -14.31
CA PRO A 111 2.80 -12.24 -14.33
C PRO A 111 3.53 -12.17 -12.99
N GLU A 112 4.54 -13.01 -12.83
CA GLU A 112 5.38 -13.04 -11.62
C GLU A 112 6.37 -11.87 -11.54
N HIS A 113 6.81 -11.37 -12.70
CA HIS A 113 7.74 -10.24 -12.84
C HIS A 113 7.27 -9.28 -13.92
N LEU A 114 7.72 -8.04 -13.84
CA LEU A 114 7.47 -7.03 -14.85
C LEU A 114 8.15 -7.40 -16.19
N PRO A 115 7.47 -7.16 -17.32
CA PRO A 115 8.16 -7.10 -18.61
C PRO A 115 9.12 -5.89 -18.64
N PRO A 116 9.99 -5.78 -19.67
CA PRO A 116 10.70 -4.55 -19.94
C PRO A 116 9.71 -3.39 -20.13
N ILE A 117 9.93 -2.29 -19.40
CA ILE A 117 9.09 -1.09 -19.41
C ILE A 117 9.95 0.17 -19.55
N ILE A 118 9.33 1.26 -20.01
CA ILE A 118 9.90 2.61 -19.92
C ILE A 118 10.06 3.02 -18.47
N THR A 119 11.05 3.88 -18.19
CA THR A 119 11.27 4.37 -16.83
C THR A 119 10.18 5.34 -16.40
N LYS A 120 10.12 5.60 -15.08
CA LYS A 120 9.24 6.61 -14.51
C LYS A 120 9.51 7.99 -15.14
N GLU A 121 10.78 8.37 -15.29
CA GLU A 121 11.18 9.65 -15.85
C GLU A 121 10.78 9.79 -17.32
N GLU A 122 10.89 8.70 -18.10
CA GLU A 122 10.40 8.67 -19.48
C GLU A 122 8.89 8.91 -19.53
N ALA A 123 8.11 8.20 -18.70
CA ALA A 123 6.66 8.37 -18.62
C ALA A 123 6.26 9.79 -18.17
N GLU A 124 6.95 10.33 -17.16
CA GLU A 124 6.74 11.70 -16.67
C GLU A 124 7.06 12.75 -17.74
N SER A 125 8.09 12.52 -18.58
CA SER A 125 8.45 13.44 -19.66
C SER A 125 7.42 13.51 -20.80
N MET A 126 6.51 12.54 -20.88
CA MET A 126 5.44 12.50 -21.89
C MET A 126 4.22 13.35 -21.51
N VAL A 127 4.20 13.92 -20.31
CA VAL A 127 3.03 14.59 -19.73
C VAL A 127 3.36 16.06 -19.48
N GLU A 128 2.46 16.95 -19.90
CA GLU A 128 2.56 18.37 -19.60
C GLU A 128 1.91 18.69 -18.25
N GLY A 129 2.50 19.62 -17.48
CA GLY A 129 1.95 20.10 -16.21
C GLY A 129 2.81 19.77 -14.99
N LYS A 130 2.31 20.13 -13.81
CA LYS A 130 3.01 19.90 -12.54
C LYS A 130 2.70 18.49 -12.04
N ILE A 131 3.67 17.60 -12.12
CA ILE A 131 3.51 16.21 -11.67
C ILE A 131 3.40 16.18 -10.15
N MET A 132 2.35 15.53 -9.65
CA MET A 132 2.09 15.35 -8.22
C MET A 132 2.71 14.04 -7.72
N TYR A 133 2.40 12.93 -8.40
CA TYR A 133 2.97 11.61 -8.16
C TYR A 133 2.74 10.71 -9.37
N THR A 134 3.56 9.67 -9.47
CA THR A 134 3.51 8.67 -10.54
C THR A 134 3.63 7.29 -9.93
N ASN A 135 2.68 6.41 -10.25
CA ASN A 135 2.61 5.03 -9.75
C ASN A 135 2.45 4.06 -10.92
N LEU A 136 3.01 2.85 -10.79
CA LEU A 136 2.89 1.78 -11.76
C LEU A 136 1.75 0.82 -11.36
N TRP A 137 0.89 0.46 -12.31
CA TRP A 137 -0.32 -0.31 -12.04
C TRP A 137 -0.54 -1.43 -13.06
N TYR A 138 -0.93 -2.62 -12.58
CA TYR A 138 -1.76 -3.53 -13.36
C TYR A 138 -3.23 -3.18 -13.14
N ILE A 139 -3.81 -2.43 -14.08
CA ILE A 139 -5.18 -1.93 -13.98
C ILE A 139 -6.17 -3.11 -13.93
N SER A 140 -7.13 -3.03 -13.02
CA SER A 140 -8.19 -4.03 -12.89
C SER A 140 -9.25 -3.82 -13.97
N PRO A 141 -9.82 -4.88 -14.56
CA PRO A 141 -10.99 -4.75 -15.42
C PRO A 141 -12.23 -4.21 -14.67
N LYS A 142 -12.20 -4.23 -13.33
CA LYS A 142 -13.22 -3.63 -12.46
C LYS A 142 -12.84 -2.21 -12.03
N SER A 143 -11.82 -1.58 -12.60
CA SER A 143 -11.36 -0.26 -12.16
C SER A 143 -12.43 0.80 -12.41
N HIS A 144 -12.71 1.60 -11.39
CA HIS A 144 -13.47 2.85 -11.54
C HIS A 144 -12.54 4.06 -11.70
N ARG A 145 -11.30 3.93 -11.21
CA ARG A 145 -10.28 4.98 -11.29
C ARG A 145 -9.66 5.06 -12.67
N PHE A 146 -9.54 3.94 -13.37
CA PHE A 146 -8.90 3.85 -14.67
C PHE A 146 -9.89 3.27 -15.70
N PRO A 147 -10.86 4.07 -16.20
CA PRO A 147 -11.92 3.60 -17.09
C PRO A 147 -11.43 3.38 -18.53
N ILE A 148 -10.30 2.69 -18.73
CA ILE A 148 -9.70 2.42 -20.04
C ILE A 148 -10.32 1.14 -20.62
N THR A 149 -10.88 1.23 -21.83
CA THR A 149 -11.51 0.10 -22.54
C THR A 149 -10.89 -0.10 -23.93
N PRO A 150 -10.44 -1.31 -24.28
CA PRO A 150 -10.35 -2.50 -23.42
C PRO A 150 -9.35 -2.28 -22.27
N THR A 151 -9.51 -3.03 -21.17
CA THR A 151 -8.57 -2.97 -20.04
C THR A 151 -7.16 -3.34 -20.52
N PRO A 152 -6.14 -2.52 -20.23
CA PRO A 152 -4.77 -2.82 -20.60
C PRO A 152 -4.30 -4.12 -19.95
N LYS A 153 -3.58 -4.95 -20.71
CA LYS A 153 -2.91 -6.15 -20.18
C LYS A 153 -1.51 -5.86 -19.66
N ASN A 154 -0.88 -4.83 -20.20
CA ASN A 154 0.44 -4.36 -19.78
C ASN A 154 0.33 -3.54 -18.48
N PRO A 155 1.40 -3.50 -17.66
CA PRO A 155 1.49 -2.52 -16.60
C PRO A 155 1.45 -1.11 -17.19
N CYS A 156 0.84 -0.18 -16.47
CA CYS A 156 0.64 1.21 -16.91
C CYS A 156 1.17 2.19 -15.86
N TRP A 157 1.88 3.21 -16.32
CA TRP A 157 2.16 4.39 -15.50
C TRP A 157 0.89 5.24 -15.39
N ALA A 158 0.51 5.58 -14.16
CA ALA A 158 -0.52 6.56 -13.87
C ALA A 158 0.16 7.83 -13.32
N VAL A 159 0.26 8.85 -14.15
CA VAL A 159 0.91 10.14 -13.84
C VAL A 159 -0.17 11.13 -13.41
N SER A 160 -0.18 11.50 -12.14
CA SER A 160 -1.16 12.46 -11.60
C SER A 160 -0.62 13.89 -11.70
N ILE A 161 -1.44 14.81 -12.19
CA ILE A 161 -1.09 16.20 -12.47
C ILE A 161 -1.83 17.11 -11.50
N ALA A 162 -1.10 18.04 -10.90
CA ALA A 162 -1.64 19.04 -9.99
C ALA A 162 -1.84 20.41 -10.66
N ASP A 163 -2.84 21.16 -10.19
CA ASP A 163 -2.94 22.60 -10.45
C ASP A 163 -1.95 23.41 -9.56
N ASP A 164 -1.98 24.73 -9.72
CA ASP A 164 -1.13 25.64 -8.93
C ASP A 164 -1.41 25.60 -7.42
N LYS A 165 -2.59 25.13 -7.01
CA LYS A 165 -2.99 24.97 -5.61
C LYS A 165 -2.64 23.58 -5.06
N GLY A 166 -2.15 22.67 -5.89
CA GLY A 166 -1.78 21.31 -5.51
C GLY A 166 -2.92 20.30 -5.59
N TYR A 167 -4.09 20.67 -6.15
CA TYR A 167 -5.19 19.74 -6.37
C TYR A 167 -4.92 18.85 -7.57
N ASN A 168 -5.18 17.55 -7.44
CA ASN A 168 -5.09 16.61 -8.55
C ASN A 168 -6.20 16.90 -9.56
N ILE A 169 -5.82 17.38 -10.75
CA ILE A 169 -6.76 17.79 -11.80
C ILE A 169 -6.83 16.81 -12.96
N ASP A 170 -5.83 15.94 -13.12
CA ASP A 170 -5.80 14.96 -14.21
C ASP A 170 -4.89 13.78 -13.85
N VAL A 171 -5.16 12.62 -14.46
CA VAL A 171 -4.31 11.43 -14.34
C VAL A 171 -4.10 10.85 -15.74
N ILE A 172 -2.89 10.92 -16.27
CA ILE A 172 -2.57 10.35 -17.58
C ILE A 172 -2.14 8.90 -17.41
N ILE A 173 -2.75 8.00 -18.20
CA ILE A 173 -2.45 6.57 -18.20
C ILE A 173 -1.58 6.25 -19.42
N ILE A 174 -0.41 5.69 -19.18
CA ILE A 174 0.59 5.38 -20.21
C ILE A 174 0.91 3.89 -20.13
N ASP A 175 0.79 3.17 -21.25
CA ASP A 175 1.28 1.80 -21.37
C ASP A 175 2.78 1.79 -21.10
N ALA A 176 3.21 1.11 -20.04
CA ALA A 176 4.61 1.14 -19.62
C ALA A 176 5.51 0.31 -20.55
N VAL A 177 4.96 -0.64 -21.30
CA VAL A 177 5.73 -1.48 -22.25
C VAL A 177 5.89 -0.77 -23.59
N GLU A 178 4.80 -0.18 -24.09
CA GLU A 178 4.78 0.44 -25.41
C GLU A 178 5.12 1.94 -25.40
N GLY A 179 5.11 2.59 -24.23
CA GLY A 179 5.30 4.02 -24.10
C GLY A 179 4.21 4.83 -24.81
N LYS A 180 2.95 4.39 -24.71
CA LYS A 180 1.81 5.04 -25.38
C LYS A 180 0.80 5.55 -24.36
N ILE A 181 0.35 6.79 -24.55
CA ILE A 181 -0.77 7.34 -23.77
C ILE A 181 -2.05 6.58 -24.18
N LEU A 182 -2.68 5.95 -23.19
CA LEU A 182 -3.92 5.18 -23.37
C LEU A 182 -5.17 5.99 -23.07
N GLY A 183 -5.05 7.05 -22.26
CA GLY A 183 -6.15 7.94 -21.91
C GLY A 183 -5.98 8.53 -20.52
N HIS A 184 -7.11 8.84 -19.89
CA HIS A 184 -7.17 9.53 -18.60
C HIS A 184 -7.81 8.64 -17.54
N GLY A 185 -7.30 8.73 -16.32
CA GLY A 185 -7.93 8.23 -15.11
C GLY A 185 -8.84 9.28 -14.47
N VAL A 186 -9.52 8.89 -13.39
CA VAL A 186 -10.32 9.78 -12.55
C VAL A 186 -9.41 10.35 -11.46
N PRO A 187 -9.20 11.68 -11.42
CA PRO A 187 -8.48 12.33 -10.34
C PRO A 187 -9.21 12.12 -9.01
N ILE A 188 -8.46 11.77 -7.96
CA ILE A 188 -9.00 11.68 -6.61
C ILE A 188 -8.79 13.04 -5.92
N PRO A 189 -9.83 13.61 -5.26
CA PRO A 189 -9.74 14.88 -4.53
C PRO A 189 -8.64 14.94 -3.47
#